data_AF-A0A4P9WSJ4-F1
#
_entry.id   AF-A0A4P9WSJ4-F1
#
_cell.length_a   1.000
_cell.length_b   1.000
_cell.length_c   1.000
_cell.angle_alpha   90.00
_cell.angle_beta   90.00
_cell.angle_gamma   90.00
#
_symmetry.space_group_name_H-M   'P 1'
#
loop_
_entity.id
_entity.type
_entity.pdbx_description
1 polymer ?
#
loop_
_entity_poly.entity_id
_entity_poly.type
_entity_poly.pdbx_seq_one_letter_code
_entity_poly.pdbx_strand_id
1 'polypeptide(L)'
;MLMFLPDGQYDGYVGAPELTQRKLVIDVMEPGDQWWTSGDLLACDARGFYTFVDRLGDTFRWKGENVATCEVQAACMAAAPAHVAEVNVYGVAVPHASGKAGMAAVLLRPAAPVDAALAALAAGVQTQLPAYARPLFLRLRNEPNATTATLKFQKQPCVRAGFDPAAVGDDHVYYWSRDASAYVALTPAVYTAIQAGTLRF
;
A
#
# COMPACT_ATOMS: atom_id res chain seq x y z
N MET A 1 1.37 19.10 1.72
CA MET A 1 1.29 20.55 1.53
C MET A 1 -0.10 20.95 1.96
N LEU A 2 -0.17 21.89 2.88
CA LEU A 2 -1.42 22.54 3.26
C LEU A 2 -1.53 23.84 2.46
N MET A 3 -2.70 24.11 1.91
CA MET A 3 -3.00 25.36 1.23
C MET A 3 -4.02 26.13 2.04
N PHE A 4 -3.66 27.35 2.43
CA PHE A 4 -4.53 28.22 3.21
C PHE A 4 -5.77 28.60 2.40
N LEU A 5 -6.93 28.64 3.06
CA LEU A 5 -8.21 29.06 2.48
C LEU A 5 -8.60 30.40 3.14
N PRO A 6 -8.28 31.55 2.53
CA PRO A 6 -8.43 32.87 3.15
C PRO A 6 -9.86 33.19 3.59
N ASP A 7 -10.84 32.71 2.84
CA ASP A 7 -12.26 32.98 3.08
C ASP A 7 -13.00 31.75 3.64
N GLY A 8 -12.28 30.67 3.97
CA GLY A 8 -12.86 29.38 4.36
C GLY A 8 -13.71 28.70 3.28
N GLN A 9 -13.73 29.25 2.06
CA GLN A 9 -14.54 28.72 0.97
C GLN A 9 -13.78 27.62 0.22
N TYR A 10 -14.31 26.41 0.33
CA TYR A 10 -13.98 25.29 -0.51
C TYR A 10 -15.30 24.63 -0.95
N ASP A 11 -15.62 24.73 -2.24
CA ASP A 11 -16.87 24.18 -2.81
C ASP A 11 -17.03 22.67 -2.55
N GLY A 12 -15.92 22.00 -2.25
CA GLY A 12 -15.91 20.62 -1.81
C GLY A 12 -15.94 19.61 -2.96
N TYR A 13 -16.14 18.35 -2.58
CA TYR A 13 -16.36 17.26 -3.52
C TYR A 13 -17.85 17.05 -3.73
N VAL A 14 -18.22 16.74 -4.97
CA VAL A 14 -19.55 16.22 -5.29
C VAL A 14 -19.74 14.88 -4.58
N GLY A 15 -20.81 14.75 -3.80
CA GLY A 15 -21.16 13.52 -3.10
C GLY A 15 -21.22 13.69 -1.58
N ALA A 16 -20.76 12.66 -0.87
CA ALA A 16 -20.89 12.58 0.59
C ALA A 16 -20.08 13.71 1.28
N PRO A 17 -20.69 14.52 2.17
CA PRO A 17 -20.01 15.65 2.83
C PRO A 17 -18.69 15.28 3.53
N GLU A 18 -18.56 14.04 3.97
CA GLU A 18 -17.37 13.50 4.62
C GLU A 18 -16.14 13.51 3.70
N LEU A 19 -16.32 13.47 2.37
CA LEU A 19 -15.23 13.57 1.40
C LEU A 19 -14.57 14.95 1.46
N THR A 20 -15.38 16.00 1.57
CA THR A 20 -14.93 17.38 1.74
C THR A 20 -14.28 17.58 3.10
N GLN A 21 -14.95 17.14 4.17
CA GLN A 21 -14.44 17.30 5.54
C GLN A 21 -13.06 16.63 5.74
N ARG A 22 -12.82 15.47 5.13
CA ARG A 22 -11.51 14.78 5.18
C ARG A 22 -10.36 15.57 4.57
N LYS A 23 -10.64 16.56 3.73
CA LYS A 23 -9.63 17.38 3.06
C LYS A 23 -9.39 18.73 3.71
N LEU A 24 -10.22 19.10 4.68
CA LEU A 24 -10.13 20.36 5.40
C LEU A 24 -9.48 20.11 6.76
N VAL A 25 -8.55 20.98 7.13
CA VAL A 25 -7.88 20.99 8.44
C VAL A 25 -8.09 22.39 9.01
N ILE A 26 -8.56 22.47 10.25
CA ILE A 26 -8.83 23.73 10.95
C ILE A 26 -7.84 23.91 12.09
N ASP A 27 -7.66 25.15 12.54
CA ASP A 27 -6.83 25.52 13.69
C ASP A 27 -5.36 25.07 13.57
N VAL A 28 -4.77 25.24 12.38
CA VAL A 28 -3.40 24.82 12.07
C VAL A 28 -2.36 25.82 12.56
N MET A 29 -2.52 27.09 12.21
CA MET A 29 -1.61 28.18 12.57
C MET A 29 -2.24 29.12 13.60
N GLU A 30 -3.53 29.41 13.44
CA GLU A 30 -4.32 30.23 14.36
C GLU A 30 -5.76 29.70 14.52
N PRO A 31 -6.43 29.94 15.66
CA PRO A 31 -7.80 29.49 15.86
C PRO A 31 -8.75 30.08 14.80
N GLY A 32 -9.53 29.22 14.16
CA GLY A 32 -10.48 29.54 13.10
C GLY A 32 -9.90 29.52 11.68
N ASP A 33 -8.58 29.36 11.52
CA ASP A 33 -8.00 29.22 10.19
C ASP A 33 -8.41 27.89 9.55
N GLN A 34 -8.40 27.88 8.21
CA GLN A 34 -8.80 26.71 7.45
C GLN A 34 -7.82 26.45 6.32
N TRP A 35 -7.46 25.18 6.18
CA TRP A 35 -6.46 24.71 5.24
C TRP A 35 -6.97 23.49 4.48
N TRP A 36 -6.60 23.40 3.21
CA TRP A 36 -6.85 22.23 2.38
C TRP A 36 -5.60 21.37 2.25
N THR A 37 -5.76 20.05 2.39
CA THR A 37 -4.63 19.10 2.23
C THR A 37 -4.53 18.49 0.83
N SER A 38 -3.42 18.81 0.14
CA SER A 38 -3.09 18.22 -1.16
C SER A 38 -2.78 16.73 -1.07
N GLY A 39 -2.24 16.32 0.08
CA GLY A 39 -1.70 14.99 0.28
C GLY A 39 -0.31 14.79 -0.34
N ASP A 40 0.40 15.83 -0.79
CA ASP A 40 1.76 15.71 -1.31
C ASP A 40 2.78 16.25 -0.30
N LEU A 41 3.85 15.53 -0.03
CA LEU A 41 5.00 15.98 0.75
C LEU A 41 5.99 16.67 -0.19
N LEU A 42 6.31 17.92 0.12
CA LEU A 42 7.23 18.74 -0.67
C LEU A 42 8.40 19.18 0.22
N ALA A 43 9.58 19.31 -0.39
CA ALA A 43 10.74 19.93 0.22
C ALA A 43 11.00 21.28 -0.45
N CYS A 44 11.23 22.33 0.35
CA CYS A 44 11.57 23.66 -0.14
C CYS A 44 13.08 23.88 -0.01
N ASP A 45 13.75 24.27 -1.11
CA ASP A 45 15.17 24.62 -1.07
C ASP A 45 15.40 26.06 -0.58
N ALA A 46 16.65 26.43 -0.33
CA ALA A 46 17.02 27.77 0.15
C ALA A 46 16.67 28.91 -0.83
N ARG A 47 16.35 28.59 -2.09
CA ARG A 47 15.94 29.55 -3.13
C ARG A 47 14.42 29.61 -3.29
N GLY A 48 13.66 28.88 -2.47
CA GLY A 48 12.20 28.86 -2.50
C GLY A 48 11.58 27.89 -3.51
N PHE A 49 12.37 27.01 -4.14
CA PHE A 49 11.83 26.00 -5.05
C PHE A 49 11.32 24.78 -4.29
N TYR A 50 10.11 24.34 -4.64
CA TYR A 50 9.51 23.13 -4.09
C TYR A 50 9.81 21.91 -4.98
N THR A 51 10.32 20.85 -4.37
CA THR A 51 10.52 19.54 -4.99
C THR A 51 9.56 18.53 -4.39
N PHE A 52 8.94 17.71 -5.24
CA PHE A 52 8.10 16.59 -4.80
C PHE A 52 8.95 15.53 -4.10
N VAL A 53 8.57 15.19 -2.86
CA VAL A 53 9.22 14.14 -2.07
C VAL A 53 8.40 12.86 -2.13
N ASP A 54 7.13 12.94 -1.74
CA ASP A 54 6.27 11.76 -1.64
C ASP A 54 4.78 12.16 -1.59
N ARG A 55 3.89 11.16 -1.55
CA ARG A 55 2.46 11.35 -1.26
C ARG A 55 2.13 10.85 0.15
N LEU A 56 1.45 11.67 0.94
CA LEU A 56 0.82 11.24 2.18
C LEU A 56 -0.17 10.10 1.89
N GLY A 57 0.15 8.92 2.40
CA GLY A 57 -0.59 7.67 2.18
C GLY A 57 0.08 6.67 1.24
N ASP A 58 1.17 7.04 0.56
CA ASP A 58 2.01 6.12 -0.23
C ASP A 58 3.18 5.52 0.59
N THR A 59 3.16 5.73 1.92
CA THR A 59 3.99 5.03 2.90
C THR A 59 3.12 4.23 3.86
N PHE A 60 3.69 3.17 4.42
CA PHE A 60 3.13 2.50 5.58
C PHE A 60 4.21 2.31 6.64
N ARG A 61 3.79 2.22 7.91
CA ARG A 61 4.70 2.00 9.03
C ARG A 61 4.57 0.58 9.52
N TRP A 62 5.63 -0.22 9.51
CA TRP A 62 5.63 -1.59 9.98
C TRP A 62 6.64 -1.77 11.12
N LYS A 63 6.18 -2.18 12.30
CA LYS A 63 7.03 -2.42 13.48
C LYS A 63 8.01 -1.28 13.82
N GLY A 64 7.59 -0.03 13.58
CA GLY A 64 8.40 1.14 13.88
C GLY A 64 9.21 1.70 12.71
N GLU A 65 9.21 1.02 11.57
CA GLU A 65 9.92 1.45 10.36
C GLU A 65 8.97 2.05 9.33
N ASN A 66 9.39 3.12 8.66
CA ASN A 66 8.63 3.70 7.54
C ASN A 66 9.04 3.00 6.24
N VAL A 67 8.06 2.57 5.45
CA VAL A 67 8.27 1.85 4.21
C VAL A 67 7.59 2.60 3.07
N ALA A 68 8.38 2.95 2.04
CA ALA A 68 7.88 3.58 0.83
C ALA A 68 7.27 2.52 -0.11
N THR A 69 6.00 2.68 -0.46
CA THR A 69 5.33 1.70 -1.35
C THR A 69 5.96 1.64 -2.74
N CYS A 70 6.53 2.76 -3.22
CA CYS A 70 7.20 2.83 -4.52
C CYS A 70 8.50 2.01 -4.57
N GLU A 71 9.31 2.01 -3.51
CA GLU A 71 10.53 1.20 -3.43
C GLU A 71 10.20 -0.29 -3.43
N VAL A 72 9.20 -0.68 -2.64
CA VAL A 72 8.73 -2.07 -2.58
C VAL A 72 8.15 -2.49 -3.93
N GLN A 73 7.40 -1.61 -4.59
CA GLN A 73 6.86 -1.85 -5.93
C GLN A 73 7.99 -2.07 -6.95
N ALA A 74 8.99 -1.20 -6.97
CA ALA A 74 10.14 -1.30 -7.86
C ALA A 74 10.92 -2.60 -7.61
N ALA A 75 11.15 -2.95 -6.35
CA ALA A 75 11.84 -4.20 -5.99
C ALA A 75 11.07 -5.44 -6.44
N CYS A 76 9.74 -5.47 -6.28
CA CYS A 76 8.91 -6.58 -6.76
C CYS A 76 8.95 -6.71 -8.30
N MET A 77 8.89 -5.58 -9.02
CA MET A 77 9.02 -5.58 -10.49
C MET A 77 10.38 -6.09 -10.95
N ALA A 78 11.46 -5.68 -10.27
CA ALA A 78 12.83 -6.10 -10.57
C ALA A 78 13.12 -7.55 -10.13
N ALA A 79 12.41 -8.06 -9.13
CA ALA A 79 12.56 -9.43 -8.63
C ALA A 79 12.09 -10.49 -9.64
N ALA A 80 11.04 -10.19 -10.41
CA ALA A 80 10.42 -11.15 -11.30
C ALA A 80 9.96 -10.53 -12.64
N PRO A 81 10.85 -9.84 -13.39
CA PRO A 81 10.48 -9.05 -14.57
C PRO A 81 9.85 -9.90 -15.68
N ALA A 82 10.26 -11.16 -15.80
CA ALA A 82 9.70 -12.12 -16.76
C ALA A 82 8.32 -12.65 -16.37
N HIS A 83 7.92 -12.53 -15.10
CA HIS A 83 6.67 -13.10 -14.59
C HIS A 83 5.64 -12.04 -14.20
N VAL A 84 6.07 -10.84 -13.82
CA VAL A 84 5.20 -9.81 -13.25
C VAL A 84 4.92 -8.71 -14.28
N ALA A 85 3.64 -8.44 -14.48
CA ALA A 85 3.14 -7.39 -15.37
C ALA A 85 2.92 -6.07 -14.60
N GLU A 86 2.30 -6.15 -13.42
CA GLU A 86 1.99 -4.99 -12.59
C GLU A 86 2.17 -5.32 -11.12
N VAL A 87 2.56 -4.30 -10.33
CA VAL A 87 2.58 -4.38 -8.87
C VAL A 87 1.97 -3.11 -8.31
N ASN A 88 1.10 -3.27 -7.31
CA ASN A 88 0.56 -2.18 -6.52
C ASN A 88 0.75 -2.50 -5.02
N VAL A 89 1.46 -1.63 -4.31
CA VAL A 89 1.82 -1.86 -2.90
C VAL A 89 1.04 -0.92 -1.97
N TYR A 90 0.59 -1.48 -0.85
CA TYR A 90 -0.13 -0.76 0.20
C TYR A 90 0.06 -1.45 1.56
N GLY A 91 -0.21 -0.71 2.64
CA GLY A 91 -0.18 -1.25 3.99
C GLY A 91 -1.53 -1.84 4.44
N VAL A 92 -1.51 -3.01 5.08
CA VAL A 92 -2.68 -3.67 5.68
C VAL A 92 -2.51 -3.86 7.18
N ALA A 93 -3.59 -3.70 7.95
CA ALA A 93 -3.56 -3.88 9.39
C ALA A 93 -3.47 -5.37 9.73
N VAL A 94 -2.49 -5.74 10.57
CA VAL A 94 -2.34 -7.11 11.07
C VAL A 94 -2.68 -7.10 12.57
N PRO A 95 -3.62 -7.96 13.03
CA PRO A 95 -3.94 -8.08 14.45
C PRO A 95 -2.69 -8.35 15.29
N HIS A 96 -2.66 -7.81 16.51
CA HIS A 96 -1.56 -8.01 17.47
C HIS A 96 -0.19 -7.49 17.00
N ALA A 97 -0.14 -6.67 15.94
CA ALA A 97 1.07 -6.03 15.45
C ALA A 97 0.93 -4.51 15.44
N SER A 98 2.06 -3.81 15.59
CA SER A 98 2.10 -2.35 15.50
C SER A 98 2.27 -1.88 14.06
N GLY A 99 1.37 -0.99 13.64
CA GLY A 99 1.37 -0.41 12.30
C GLY A 99 0.66 -1.27 11.25
N LYS A 100 1.11 -1.18 10.01
CA LYS A 100 0.56 -1.87 8.84
C LYS A 100 1.66 -2.65 8.15
N ALA A 101 1.40 -3.91 7.83
CA ALA A 101 2.33 -4.74 7.07
C ALA A 101 2.23 -4.44 5.58
N GLY A 102 3.33 -4.63 4.84
CA GLY A 102 3.33 -4.47 3.40
C GLY A 102 2.54 -5.57 2.71
N MET A 103 1.67 -5.17 1.79
CA MET A 103 0.95 -6.06 0.88
C MET A 103 1.18 -5.61 -0.56
N ALA A 104 1.58 -6.55 -1.42
CA ALA A 104 1.75 -6.30 -2.85
C ALA A 104 0.66 -7.04 -3.64
N ALA A 105 -0.21 -6.29 -4.32
CA ALA A 105 -1.10 -6.83 -5.34
C ALA A 105 -0.32 -6.97 -6.64
N VAL A 106 -0.16 -8.19 -7.12
CA VAL A 106 0.71 -8.55 -8.25
C VAL A 106 -0.14 -9.14 -9.36
N LEU A 107 -0.07 -8.54 -10.54
CA LEU A 107 -0.59 -9.15 -11.77
C LEU A 107 0.55 -9.88 -12.46
N LEU A 108 0.33 -11.15 -12.78
CA LEU A 108 1.30 -11.93 -13.56
C LEU A 108 1.14 -11.65 -15.06
N ARG A 109 2.23 -11.82 -15.79
CA ARG A 109 2.20 -11.83 -17.26
C ARG A 109 1.44 -13.06 -17.74
N PRO A 110 0.82 -13.00 -18.95
CA PRO A 110 0.15 -14.15 -19.54
C PRO A 110 1.05 -15.39 -19.56
N ALA A 111 0.49 -16.54 -19.17
CA ALA A 111 1.17 -17.84 -19.10
C ALA A 111 2.39 -17.93 -18.15
N ALA A 112 2.66 -16.93 -17.31
CA ALA A 112 3.69 -17.05 -16.29
C ALA A 112 3.27 -18.10 -15.23
N PRO A 113 4.09 -19.12 -14.95
CA PRO A 113 3.77 -20.10 -13.91
C PRO A 113 3.78 -19.44 -12.53
N VAL A 114 2.69 -19.63 -11.77
CA VAL A 114 2.52 -19.03 -10.44
C VAL A 114 3.67 -19.39 -9.50
N ASP A 115 4.04 -20.67 -9.42
CA ASP A 115 5.10 -21.12 -8.51
C ASP A 115 6.46 -20.49 -8.85
N ALA A 116 6.79 -20.37 -10.14
CA ALA A 116 8.01 -19.71 -10.60
C ALA A 116 8.00 -18.22 -10.26
N ALA A 117 6.86 -17.55 -10.43
CA ALA A 117 6.69 -16.14 -10.07
C ALA A 117 6.86 -15.92 -8.56
N LEU A 118 6.24 -16.76 -7.73
CA LEU A 118 6.35 -16.68 -6.26
C LEU A 118 7.78 -16.94 -5.79
N ALA A 119 8.47 -17.92 -6.38
CA ALA A 119 9.88 -18.20 -6.07
C ALA A 119 10.79 -17.02 -6.46
N ALA A 120 10.60 -16.45 -7.66
CA ALA A 120 11.36 -15.29 -8.12
C ALA A 120 11.11 -14.06 -7.23
N LEU A 121 9.85 -13.78 -6.88
CA LEU A 121 9.49 -12.72 -5.94
C LEU A 121 10.13 -12.94 -4.57
N ALA A 122 10.03 -14.15 -4.00
CA ALA A 122 10.63 -14.50 -2.72
C ALA A 122 12.14 -14.27 -2.69
N ALA A 123 12.87 -14.72 -3.71
CA ALA A 123 14.30 -14.51 -3.80
C ALA A 123 14.65 -13.02 -4.02
N GLY A 124 14.00 -12.36 -4.98
CA GLY A 124 14.35 -11.01 -5.37
C GLY A 124 14.02 -9.94 -4.33
N VAL A 125 12.91 -10.04 -3.60
CA VAL A 125 12.60 -9.09 -2.52
C VAL A 125 13.55 -9.26 -1.34
N GLN A 126 14.06 -10.47 -1.09
CA GLN A 126 15.04 -10.68 -0.02
C GLN A 126 16.37 -10.00 -0.33
N THR A 127 16.80 -10.04 -1.59
CA THR A 127 18.03 -9.41 -2.07
C THR A 127 17.92 -7.88 -2.12
N GLN A 128 16.75 -7.36 -2.51
CA GLN A 128 16.58 -5.92 -2.78
C GLN A 128 16.05 -5.12 -1.59
N LEU A 129 15.32 -5.75 -0.67
CA LEU A 129 14.65 -5.07 0.44
C LEU A 129 15.14 -5.57 1.80
N PRO A 130 15.32 -4.65 2.77
CA PRO A 130 15.51 -5.05 4.16
C PRO A 130 14.28 -5.77 4.69
N ALA A 131 14.45 -6.60 5.73
CA ALA A 131 13.41 -7.49 6.23
C ALA A 131 12.07 -6.80 6.57
N TYR A 132 12.11 -5.56 7.06
CA TYR A 132 10.92 -4.80 7.43
C TYR A 132 10.13 -4.25 6.23
N ALA A 133 10.77 -4.07 5.07
CA ALA A 133 10.15 -3.51 3.87
C ALA A 133 9.63 -4.60 2.91
N ARG A 134 10.03 -5.85 3.11
CA ARG A 134 9.56 -7.00 2.32
C ARG A 134 8.04 -7.13 2.49
N PRO A 135 7.27 -7.29 1.40
CA PRO A 135 5.84 -7.57 1.50
C PRO A 135 5.62 -8.81 2.37
N LEU A 136 4.79 -8.66 3.39
CA LEU A 136 4.38 -9.79 4.21
C LEU A 136 3.30 -10.62 3.51
N PHE A 137 2.50 -9.95 2.68
CA PHE A 137 1.44 -10.57 1.90
C PHE A 137 1.60 -10.27 0.42
N LEU A 138 1.30 -11.25 -0.41
CA LEU A 138 1.07 -11.06 -1.83
C LEU A 138 -0.40 -11.36 -2.14
N ARG A 139 -0.98 -10.58 -3.04
CA ARG A 139 -2.28 -10.88 -3.65
C ARG A 139 -2.06 -11.01 -5.14
N LEU A 140 -2.11 -12.25 -5.64
CA LEU A 140 -2.09 -12.50 -7.07
C LEU A 140 -3.44 -12.11 -7.65
N ARG A 141 -3.40 -11.15 -8.57
CA ARG A 141 -4.55 -10.55 -9.23
C ARG A 141 -4.92 -11.36 -10.46
N ASN A 142 -6.21 -11.62 -10.66
CA ASN A 142 -6.71 -12.16 -11.93
C ASN A 142 -6.93 -11.09 -12.99
N GLU A 143 -7.25 -9.87 -12.55
CA GLU A 143 -7.50 -8.72 -13.42
C GLU A 143 -6.54 -7.56 -13.10
N PRO A 144 -6.22 -6.71 -14.09
CA PRO A 144 -5.45 -5.50 -13.87
C PRO A 144 -5.98 -4.66 -12.70
N ASN A 145 -5.08 -3.97 -12.03
CA ASN A 145 -5.47 -3.15 -10.89
C ASN A 145 -6.37 -2.00 -11.39
N ALA A 146 -7.55 -1.85 -10.78
CA ALA A 146 -8.47 -0.77 -11.16
C ALA A 146 -7.77 0.59 -11.06
N THR A 147 -7.83 1.37 -12.14
CA THR A 147 -7.25 2.70 -12.20
C THR A 147 -8.32 3.79 -12.22
N THR A 148 -7.99 4.97 -11.71
CA THR A 148 -8.75 6.20 -11.98
C THR A 148 -8.61 6.63 -13.44
N ALA A 149 -9.37 7.64 -13.86
CA ALA A 149 -9.21 8.29 -15.17
C ALA A 149 -7.78 8.84 -15.41
N THR A 150 -6.99 9.03 -14.35
CA THR A 150 -5.59 9.47 -14.39
C THR A 150 -4.60 8.31 -14.28
N LEU A 151 -5.04 7.08 -14.53
CA LEU A 151 -4.22 5.85 -14.50
C LEU A 151 -3.60 5.53 -13.13
N LYS A 152 -4.11 6.11 -12.04
CA LYS A 152 -3.65 5.80 -10.68
C LYS A 152 -4.40 4.62 -10.12
N PHE A 153 -3.71 3.68 -9.49
CA PHE A 153 -4.36 2.53 -8.85
C PHE A 153 -5.32 2.95 -7.73
N GLN A 154 -6.52 2.39 -7.74
CA GLN A 154 -7.51 2.54 -6.68
C GLN A 154 -7.15 1.62 -5.50
N LYS A 155 -6.37 2.14 -4.55
CA LYS A 155 -5.87 1.36 -3.40
C LYS A 155 -6.94 1.10 -2.33
N GLN A 156 -7.93 1.96 -2.15
CA GLN A 156 -8.88 1.86 -1.03
C GLN A 156 -9.66 0.53 -0.96
N PRO A 157 -10.25 0.02 -2.06
CA PRO A 157 -10.91 -1.29 -2.04
C PRO A 157 -9.96 -2.41 -1.63
N CYS A 158 -8.72 -2.39 -2.15
CA CYS A 158 -7.69 -3.37 -1.82
C CYS A 158 -7.28 -3.31 -0.35
N VAL A 159 -7.05 -2.10 0.18
CA VAL A 159 -6.71 -1.87 1.60
C VAL A 159 -7.85 -2.34 2.51
N ARG A 160 -9.11 -2.11 2.13
CA ARG A 160 -10.28 -2.52 2.91
C ARG A 160 -10.47 -4.03 2.92
N ALA A 161 -10.27 -4.71 1.78
CA ALA A 161 -10.29 -6.17 1.72
C ALA A 161 -9.13 -6.79 2.54
N GLY A 162 -7.99 -6.09 2.59
CA GLY A 162 -6.82 -6.56 3.32
C GLY A 162 -6.30 -7.88 2.75
N PHE A 163 -5.89 -8.78 3.64
CA PHE A 163 -5.39 -10.12 3.31
C PHE A 163 -6.42 -11.23 3.60
N ASP A 164 -7.69 -10.89 3.80
CA ASP A 164 -8.75 -11.87 4.03
C ASP A 164 -9.05 -12.65 2.73
N PRO A 165 -8.78 -13.97 2.67
CA PRO A 165 -8.97 -14.75 1.45
C PRO A 165 -10.44 -14.82 1.02
N ALA A 166 -11.41 -14.58 1.92
CA ALA A 166 -12.82 -14.53 1.57
C ALA A 166 -13.27 -13.16 1.02
N ALA A 167 -12.48 -12.10 1.23
CA ALA A 167 -12.82 -10.74 0.81
C ALA A 167 -12.19 -10.31 -0.53
N VAL A 168 -11.39 -11.17 -1.16
CA VAL A 168 -10.60 -10.84 -2.36
C VAL A 168 -11.18 -11.35 -3.68
N GLY A 169 -12.34 -12.00 -3.66
CA GLY A 169 -12.98 -12.57 -4.86
C GLY A 169 -12.17 -13.74 -5.40
N ASP A 170 -11.92 -13.74 -6.72
CA ASP A 170 -11.18 -14.83 -7.38
C ASP A 170 -9.65 -14.73 -7.21
N ASP A 171 -9.16 -13.66 -6.61
CA ASP A 171 -7.73 -13.48 -6.37
C ASP A 171 -7.19 -14.46 -5.32
N HIS A 172 -5.88 -14.72 -5.37
CA HIS A 172 -5.21 -15.60 -4.41
C HIS A 172 -4.27 -14.83 -3.50
N VAL A 173 -4.39 -15.06 -2.18
CA VAL A 173 -3.54 -14.43 -1.17
C VAL A 173 -2.46 -15.39 -0.70
N TYR A 174 -1.24 -14.89 -0.56
CA TYR A 174 -0.09 -15.58 -0.04
C TYR A 174 0.52 -14.76 1.09
N TYR A 175 1.21 -15.42 2.02
CA TYR A 175 1.95 -14.76 3.08
C TYR A 175 3.39 -15.25 3.13
N TRP A 176 4.28 -14.42 3.66
CA TRP A 176 5.68 -14.77 3.86
C TRP A 176 5.81 -15.75 5.03
N SER A 177 6.18 -17.00 4.73
CA SER A 177 6.55 -17.99 5.74
C SER A 177 8.05 -17.89 6.04
N ARG A 178 8.38 -17.63 7.31
CA ARG A 178 9.78 -17.59 7.77
C ARG A 178 10.45 -18.96 7.68
N ASP A 179 9.73 -20.01 8.04
CA ASP A 179 10.26 -21.37 8.07
C ASP A 179 10.58 -21.87 6.65
N ALA A 180 9.71 -21.58 5.69
CA ALA A 180 9.93 -21.93 4.29
C ALA A 180 10.80 -20.92 3.53
N SER A 181 11.02 -19.72 4.09
CA SER A 181 11.61 -18.57 3.39
C SER A 181 10.98 -18.35 2.00
N ALA A 182 9.65 -18.45 1.95
CA ALA A 182 8.88 -18.41 0.71
C ALA A 182 7.47 -17.85 0.96
N TYR A 183 6.82 -17.43 -0.13
CA TYR A 183 5.40 -17.10 -0.12
C TYR A 183 4.56 -18.37 -0.23
N VAL A 184 3.70 -18.61 0.76
CA VAL A 184 2.82 -19.78 0.82
C VAL A 184 1.37 -19.33 0.86
N ALA A 185 0.47 -20.16 0.35
CA ALA A 185 -0.95 -19.82 0.24
C ALA A 185 -1.55 -19.51 1.62
N LEU A 186 -2.30 -18.40 1.69
CA LEU A 186 -3.02 -17.98 2.88
C LEU A 186 -4.40 -18.63 2.87
N THR A 187 -4.50 -19.80 3.50
CA THR A 187 -5.77 -20.53 3.64
C THR A 187 -6.65 -19.90 4.73
N PRO A 188 -7.96 -20.19 4.77
CA PRO A 188 -8.84 -19.72 5.84
C PRO A 188 -8.34 -20.10 7.25
N ALA A 189 -7.74 -21.29 7.40
CA ALA A 189 -7.16 -21.72 8.68
C ALA A 189 -5.97 -20.85 9.10
N VAL A 190 -5.08 -20.51 8.15
CA VAL A 190 -3.97 -19.58 8.39
C VAL A 190 -4.49 -18.19 8.74
N TYR A 191 -5.50 -17.69 8.01
CA TYR A 191 -6.12 -16.41 8.31
C TYR A 191 -6.63 -16.36 9.75
N THR A 192 -7.39 -17.38 10.17
CA THR A 192 -7.87 -17.49 11.56
C THR A 192 -6.72 -17.54 12.56
N ALA A 193 -5.62 -18.22 12.26
CA ALA A 193 -4.43 -18.26 13.12
C ALA A 193 -3.76 -16.88 13.27
N ILE A 194 -3.70 -16.08 12.20
CA ILE A 194 -3.20 -14.70 12.23
C ILE A 194 -4.14 -13.82 13.08
N GLN A 195 -5.46 -13.95 12.87
CA GLN A 195 -6.47 -13.19 13.64
C GLN A 195 -6.41 -13.51 15.13
N ALA A 196 -6.26 -14.78 15.49
CA ALA A 196 -6.09 -15.23 16.87
C ALA A 196 -4.71 -14.91 17.46
N GLY A 197 -3.75 -14.46 16.65
CA GLY A 197 -2.38 -14.18 17.08
C GLY A 197 -1.57 -15.43 17.44
N THR A 198 -1.98 -16.62 17.00
CA THR A 198 -1.21 -17.86 17.13
C THR A 198 -0.14 -17.97 16.05
N LEU A 199 -0.39 -17.41 14.86
CA LEU A 199 0.63 -17.14 13.85
C LEU A 199 0.99 -15.65 13.87
N ARG A 200 2.26 -15.35 14.11
CA ARG A 200 2.78 -13.98 14.20
C ARG A 200 3.94 -13.77 13.24
N PHE A 201 4.22 -12.50 12.96
CA PHE A 201 5.29 -12.03 12.09
C PHE A 201 6.24 -11.16 12.89
#